data_AF-A4Z0Y8-F1
#
_entry.id   AF-A4Z0Y8-F1
#
_cell.length_a   1.000
_cell.length_b   1.000
_cell.length_c   1.000
_cell.angle_alpha   90.00
_cell.angle_beta   90.00
_cell.angle_gamma   90.00
#
_symmetry.space_group_name_H-M   'P 1'
#
loop_
_entity.id
_entity.type
_entity.pdbx_description
1 polymer ?
#
loop_
_entity_poly.entity_id
_entity_poly.type
_entity_poly.pdbx_seq_one_letter_code
_entity_poly.pdbx_strand_id
1 'polypeptide(L)'
;MAQLRMEVRDSAGTILPGYGDAFFDLRLPGDHCRVAQSLLRMIRGDDVRSPVHSVHFFRDHAEIGCWSVDDEHAEMIVMDAFAHTPPAAA
;
A
#
# COMPACT_ATOMS: atom_id res chain seq x y z
N MET A 1 1.21 -25.45 1.06
CA MET A 1 1.95 -24.22 1.44
C MET A 1 1.04 -23.06 1.10
N ALA A 2 0.82 -22.12 2.02
CA ALA A 2 -0.06 -20.98 1.78
C ALA A 2 0.62 -20.02 0.81
N GLN A 3 0.08 -19.89 -0.41
CA GLN A 3 0.67 -19.05 -1.45
C GLN A 3 0.33 -17.58 -1.16
N LEU A 4 1.35 -16.74 -1.05
CA LEU A 4 1.16 -15.29 -1.00
C LEU A 4 0.95 -14.80 -2.43
N ARG A 5 -0.02 -13.93 -2.65
CA ARG A 5 -0.26 -13.26 -3.93
C ARG A 5 -0.27 -11.77 -3.72
N MET A 6 0.38 -11.04 -4.61
CA MET A 6 0.29 -9.59 -4.70
C MET A 6 -0.61 -9.21 -5.88
N GLU A 7 -1.46 -8.22 -5.67
CA GLU A 7 -2.18 -7.55 -6.74
C GLU A 7 -1.88 -6.06 -6.68
N VAL A 8 -1.68 -5.45 -7.85
CA VAL A 8 -1.58 -4.01 -7.99
C VAL A 8 -2.77 -3.53 -8.79
N ARG A 9 -3.44 -2.49 -8.30
CA ARG A 9 -4.68 -1.98 -8.89
C ARG A 9 -4.58 -0.52 -9.25
N ASP A 10 -5.37 -0.12 -10.24
CA ASP A 10 -5.62 1.28 -10.55
C ASP A 10 -6.70 1.89 -9.64
N SER A 11 -7.00 3.16 -9.85
CA SER A 11 -8.01 3.90 -9.06
C SER A 11 -9.44 3.41 -9.27
N ALA A 12 -9.71 2.65 -10.34
CA ALA A 12 -10.99 1.99 -10.57
C ALA A 12 -11.05 0.60 -9.90
N GLY A 13 -9.96 0.14 -9.28
CA GLY A 13 -9.84 -1.19 -8.69
C GLY A 13 -9.50 -2.28 -9.71
N THR A 14 -9.18 -1.92 -10.95
CA THR A 14 -8.77 -2.87 -11.99
C THR A 14 -7.36 -3.35 -11.72
N ILE A 15 -7.14 -4.67 -11.80
CA ILE A 15 -5.81 -5.26 -11.65
C ILE A 15 -4.94 -4.84 -12.84
N LEU A 16 -3.75 -4.31 -12.56
CA LEU A 16 -2.76 -3.93 -13.54
C LEU A 16 -1.82 -5.12 -13.83
N PRO A 17 -1.93 -5.76 -15.00
CA PRO A 17 -1.07 -6.90 -15.35
C PRO A 17 0.39 -6.47 -15.51
N GLY A 18 1.33 -7.36 -15.19
CA GLY A 18 2.77 -7.07 -15.22
C GLY A 18 3.33 -6.54 -13.89
N TYR A 19 2.46 -6.20 -12.94
CA TYR A 19 2.85 -5.83 -11.58
C TYR A 19 2.49 -6.95 -10.60
N GLY A 20 3.45 -7.38 -9.76
CA GLY A 20 3.20 -8.38 -8.71
C GLY A 20 3.15 -9.84 -9.18
N ASP A 21 3.21 -10.10 -10.50
CA ASP A 21 3.16 -11.45 -11.09
C ASP A 21 4.33 -12.37 -10.68
N ALA A 22 5.42 -11.84 -10.13
CA ALA A 22 6.53 -12.63 -9.60
C ALA A 22 6.47 -12.82 -8.07
N PHE A 23 5.49 -12.22 -7.39
CA PHE A 23 5.45 -12.14 -5.94
C PHE A 23 4.66 -13.30 -5.33
N PHE A 24 5.22 -14.50 -5.42
CA PHE A 24 4.53 -15.73 -5.02
C PHE A 24 5.02 -16.40 -3.73
N ASP A 25 6.18 -16.01 -3.18
CA ASP A 25 6.76 -16.81 -2.11
C ASP A 25 7.62 -16.02 -1.12
N LEU A 26 6.96 -15.13 -0.40
CA LEU A 26 7.58 -14.40 0.68
C LEU A 26 6.76 -14.65 1.95
N ARG A 27 7.31 -15.49 2.85
CA ARG A 27 6.88 -15.55 4.25
C ARG A 27 7.30 -14.25 4.94
N LEU A 28 6.82 -13.10 4.46
CA LEU A 28 7.12 -11.78 5.02
C LEU A 28 6.65 -11.79 6.48
N PRO A 29 7.59 -11.79 7.45
CA PRO A 29 7.22 -11.53 8.83
C PRO A 29 7.00 -10.02 8.94
N GLY A 30 5.79 -9.59 9.29
CA GLY A 30 5.54 -8.17 9.57
C GLY A 30 4.15 -7.68 9.21
N ASP A 31 4.02 -6.36 9.30
CA ASP A 31 2.84 -5.59 8.92
C ASP A 31 2.77 -5.48 7.38
N HIS A 32 1.85 -6.23 6.78
CA HIS A 32 1.68 -6.29 5.33
C HIS A 32 1.19 -4.96 4.74
N CYS A 33 0.54 -4.08 5.54
CA CYS A 33 0.16 -2.75 5.09
C CYS A 33 1.40 -1.86 4.89
N ARG A 34 2.38 -1.94 5.80
CA ARG A 34 3.65 -1.21 5.64
C ARG A 34 4.50 -1.73 4.48
N VAL A 35 4.45 -3.04 4.22
CA VAL A 35 5.07 -3.62 3.01
C VAL A 35 4.35 -3.11 1.76
N ALA A 36 3.02 -3.10 1.76
CA ALA A 36 2.23 -2.60 0.63
C ALA A 36 2.51 -1.12 0.36
N GLN A 37 2.62 -0.29 1.41
CA GLN A 37 3.03 1.11 1.30
C GLN A 37 4.39 1.27 0.63
N SER A 38 5.39 0.50 1.09
CA SER A 38 6.75 0.58 0.56
C SER A 38 6.81 0.19 -0.92
N LEU A 39 6.07 -0.87 -1.30
CA LEU A 39 5.97 -1.30 -2.70
C LEU A 39 5.19 -0.31 -3.55
N LEU A 40 4.11 0.27 -3.03
CA LEU A 40 3.34 1.29 -3.76
C LEU A 40 4.24 2.46 -4.15
N ARG A 41 5.04 2.97 -3.21
CA ARG A 41 6.02 4.03 -3.45
C ARG A 41 7.11 3.61 -4.44
N MET A 42 7.63 2.39 -4.31
CA MET A 42 8.66 1.88 -5.22
C MET A 42 8.15 1.73 -6.66
N ILE A 43 6.93 1.23 -6.82
CA ILE A 43 6.32 1.00 -8.14
C ILE A 43 5.92 2.32 -8.80
N ARG A 44 5.32 3.25 -8.04
CA ARG A 44 4.96 4.57 -8.55
C ARG A 44 6.19 5.45 -8.81
N GLY A 45 7.25 5.28 -8.01
CA GLY A 45 8.39 6.19 -8.00
C GLY A 45 7.92 7.64 -7.82
N ASP A 46 8.53 8.55 -8.55
CA ASP A 46 8.14 9.96 -8.60
C ASP A 46 7.09 10.26 -9.69
N ASP A 47 6.56 9.23 -10.38
CA ASP A 47 5.60 9.43 -11.46
C ASP A 47 4.19 9.65 -10.93
N VAL A 48 3.81 10.92 -10.88
CA VAL A 48 2.46 11.37 -10.50
C VAL A 48 1.38 10.85 -11.46
N ARG A 49 1.74 10.50 -12.70
CA ARG A 49 0.80 9.95 -13.71
C ARG A 49 0.75 8.43 -13.71
N SER A 50 1.46 7.76 -12.80
CA SER A 50 1.42 6.31 -12.70
C SER A 50 -0.02 5.83 -12.52
N PRO A 51 -0.47 4.83 -13.31
CA PRO A 51 -1.80 4.24 -13.15
C PRO A 51 -1.92 3.43 -11.86
N VAL A 52 -0.81 3.17 -11.17
CA VAL A 52 -0.76 2.37 -9.95
C VAL A 52 -1.31 3.17 -8.78
N HIS A 53 -2.38 2.65 -8.18
CA HIS A 53 -3.11 3.30 -7.11
C HIS A 53 -3.01 2.55 -5.78
N SER A 54 -3.04 1.22 -5.80
CA SER A 54 -2.98 0.43 -4.58
C SER A 54 -2.26 -0.89 -4.77
N VAL A 55 -1.68 -1.37 -3.67
CA VAL A 55 -1.05 -2.69 -3.55
C VAL A 55 -1.82 -3.50 -2.53
N HIS A 56 -2.18 -4.73 -2.90
CA HIS A 56 -2.96 -5.65 -2.08
C HIS A 56 -2.22 -6.99 -1.94
N PHE A 57 -2.19 -7.52 -0.73
CA PHE A 57 -1.63 -8.84 -0.45
C PHE A 57 -2.71 -9.82 -0.02
N PHE A 58 -2.65 -11.01 -0.60
CA PHE A 58 -3.57 -12.10 -0.33
C PHE A 58 -2.81 -13.35 0.11
N ARG A 59 -3.32 -14.05 1.12
CA ARG A 59 -2.87 -15.39 1.50
C ARG A 59 -4.09 -16.30 1.59
N ASP A 60 -4.05 -17.42 0.89
CA ASP A 60 -5.18 -18.36 0.82
C ASP A 60 -6.50 -17.66 0.44
N HIS A 61 -6.44 -16.72 -0.51
CA HIS A 61 -7.54 -15.87 -0.97
C HIS A 61 -8.08 -14.82 0.02
N ALA A 62 -7.55 -14.74 1.25
CA ALA A 62 -7.88 -13.67 2.18
C ALA A 62 -6.92 -12.50 2.02
N GLU A 63 -7.43 -11.27 1.98
CA GLU A 63 -6.58 -10.06 2.03
C GLU A 63 -5.95 -9.96 3.42
N ILE A 64 -4.62 -9.84 3.47
CA ILE A 64 -3.85 -9.78 4.72
C ILE A 64 -3.20 -8.41 4.95
N GLY A 65 -3.30 -7.52 3.98
CA GLY A 65 -2.84 -6.14 4.05
C GLY A 65 -2.91 -5.46 2.71
N CYS A 66 -3.18 -4.16 2.73
CA CYS A 66 -3.23 -3.32 1.55
C CYS A 66 -2.75 -1.91 1.90
N TRP A 67 -2.40 -1.16 0.87
CA TRP A 67 -2.11 0.26 0.99
C TRP A 67 -2.42 0.95 -0.34
N SER A 68 -3.05 2.12 -0.27
CA SER A 68 -3.44 2.92 -1.42
C SER A 68 -2.86 4.33 -1.36
N VAL A 69 -2.95 5.05 -2.48
CA VAL A 69 -2.65 6.48 -2.52
C VAL A 69 -3.56 7.24 -1.55
N ASP A 70 -4.84 6.87 -1.44
CA ASP A 70 -5.75 7.48 -0.47
C ASP A 70 -5.27 7.31 0.98
N ASP A 71 -4.71 6.14 1.33
CA ASP A 71 -4.09 5.91 2.63
C ASP A 71 -2.85 6.79 2.85
N GLU A 72 -2.04 7.02 1.81
CA GLU A 72 -0.91 7.96 1.89
C GLU A 72 -1.37 9.40 2.14
N HIS A 73 -2.40 9.84 1.43
CA HIS A 73 -2.97 11.17 1.60
C HIS A 73 -3.59 11.34 2.99
N ALA A 74 -4.32 10.34 3.47
CA ALA A 74 -4.89 10.34 4.81
C ALA A 74 -3.80 10.38 5.90
N GLU A 75 -2.75 9.55 5.80
CA GLU A 75 -1.63 9.56 6.75
C GLU A 75 -0.94 10.94 6.76
N MET A 76 -0.74 11.56 5.59
CA MET A 76 -0.13 12.89 5.47
C MET A 76 -0.98 13.99 6.12
N ILE A 77 -2.29 14.00 5.88
CA ILE A 77 -3.22 14.95 6.51
C ILE A 77 -3.23 14.78 8.03
N VAL A 78 -3.23 13.55 8.50
CA VAL A 78 -3.20 13.25 9.94
C VAL A 78 -1.89 13.75 10.56
N MET A 79 -0.75 13.48 9.93
CA MET A 79 0.55 13.97 10.40
C MET A 79 0.62 15.50 10.44
N ASP A 80 0.08 16.18 9.43
CA ASP A 80 -0.03 17.64 9.38
C ASP A 80 -0.89 18.20 10.53
N ALA A 81 -2.05 17.60 10.77
CA ALA A 81 -2.93 17.98 11.87
C ALA A 81 -2.25 17.83 13.25
N PHE A 82 -1.48 16.75 13.45
CA PHE A 82 -0.71 16.55 14.69
C PHE A 82 0.44 17.55 14.83
N ALA A 83 1.11 17.92 13.74
CA ALA A 83 2.18 18.93 13.76
C ALA A 83 1.65 20.33 14.09
N HIS A 84 0.39 20.62 13.76
CA HIS A 84 -0.26 21.92 13.98
C HIS A 84 -1.10 22.00 15.25
N THR A 85 -1.12 20.97 16.09
CA THR A 85 -1.78 21.04 17.40
C THR A 85 -0.84 21.76 18.38
N PRO A 86 -1.15 23.01 18.81
CA PRO A 86 -0.31 23.69 19.80
C PRO A 86 -0.33 22.87 21.11
N PRO A 87 0.78 22.80 21.86
CA PRO A 87 0.78 22.12 23.14
C PRO A 87 -0.29 22.77 24.01
N ALA A 88 -1.22 21.96 24.51
CA ALA A 88 -2.21 22.41 25.48
C ALA A 88 -1.43 23.00 26.67
N ALA A 89 -1.52 24.32 26.83
CA ALA A 89 -0.93 25.00 27.97
C ALA A 89 -1.56 24.42 29.25
N ALA A 90 -0.73 23.75 30.05
CA ALA A 90 -1.06 23.21 31.36
C ALA A 90 -1.24 24.32 32.40
#